data_AF-A0A087D8R2-F1
#
_entry.id   AF-A0A087D8R2-F1
#
_cell.length_a   1.000
_cell.length_b   1.000
_cell.length_c   1.000
_cell.angle_alpha   90.00
_cell.angle_beta   90.00
_cell.angle_gamma   90.00
#
_symmetry.space_group_name_H-M   'P 1'
#
loop_
_entity.id
_entity.type
_entity.pdbx_description
1 polymer ?
#
loop_
_entity_poly.entity_id
_entity_poly.type
_entity_poly.pdbx_seq_one_letter_code
_entity_poly.pdbx_strand_id
1 'polypeptide(L)' 'MDEANVNEFGRFDVLRASVDVQRAKTFFEQRDHMVLPMRKVRMRATRTLRRFILAGGFDIDAEEHDED' A
#
# COMPACT_ATOMS: atom_id res chain seq x y z
N MET A 1 -9.96 11.16 11.42
CA MET A 1 -10.32 11.00 10.00
C MET A 1 -10.79 9.57 9.84
N ASP A 2 -12.09 9.35 9.63
CA ASP A 2 -12.63 8.00 9.53
C ASP A 2 -12.40 7.40 8.14
N GLU A 3 -12.42 6.08 8.09
CA GLU A 3 -12.29 5.29 6.86
C GLU A 3 -13.25 5.72 5.74
N ALA A 4 -14.45 6.19 6.09
CA ALA A 4 -15.44 6.71 5.16
C ALA A 4 -15.02 8.04 4.53
N ASN A 5 -14.27 8.88 5.26
CA ASN A 5 -13.81 10.18 4.79
C ASN A 5 -12.61 10.05 3.83
N VAL A 6 -11.80 9.00 4.00
CA VAL A 6 -10.64 8.73 3.12
C VAL A 6 -11.07 8.45 1.68
N ASN A 7 -12.23 7.79 1.48
CA ASN A 7 -12.78 7.56 0.14
C ASN A 7 -13.92 8.51 -0.23
N GLU A 8 -14.06 9.64 0.48
CA GLU A 8 -15.01 10.67 0.09
C GLU A 8 -14.69 11.13 -1.34
N PHE A 9 -15.72 11.21 -2.19
CA PHE A 9 -15.61 11.50 -3.62
C PHE A 9 -14.78 10.48 -4.43
N GLY A 10 -14.58 9.26 -3.94
CA GLY A 10 -13.82 8.21 -4.65
C GLY A 10 -12.31 8.50 -4.74
N ARG A 11 -11.80 9.44 -3.93
CA ARG A 11 -10.41 9.90 -3.99
C ARG A 11 -9.41 8.77 -3.73
N PHE A 12 -9.73 7.87 -2.80
CA PHE A 12 -8.86 6.73 -2.51
C PHE A 12 -8.85 5.71 -3.64
N ASP A 13 -10.00 5.47 -4.28
CA ASP A 13 -10.08 4.54 -5.43
C ASP A 13 -9.24 5.04 -6.61
N VAL A 14 -9.29 6.35 -6.92
CA VAL A 14 -8.46 6.97 -7.97
C VAL A 14 -6.97 6.85 -7.63
N LEU A 15 -6.59 7.15 -6.39
CA LEU A 15 -5.20 7.03 -5.95
C LEU A 15 -4.71 5.58 -6.03
N ARG A 16 -5.50 4.62 -5.57
CA ARG A 16 -5.19 3.19 -5.68
C ARG A 16 -5.03 2.75 -7.13
N ALA A 17 -5.87 3.26 -8.04
CA ALA A 17 -5.79 2.95 -9.46
C ALA A 17 -4.53 3.53 -10.13
N SER A 18 -3.95 4.60 -9.59
CA SER A 18 -2.70 5.20 -10.09
C SER A 18 -1.42 4.44 -9.69
N VAL A 19 -1.54 3.40 -8.87
CA VAL A 19 -0.39 2.62 -8.40
C VAL A 19 0.26 1.84 -9.55
N ASP A 20 1.55 2.07 -9.75
CA ASP A 20 2.39 1.17 -10.53
C ASP A 20 2.62 -0.14 -9.75
N VAL A 21 1.83 -1.15 -10.09
CA VAL A 21 1.88 -2.47 -9.43
C VAL A 21 3.22 -3.17 -9.66
N GLN A 22 3.89 -2.91 -10.78
CA GLN A 22 5.18 -3.55 -11.08
C GLN A 22 6.28 -2.97 -10.20
N ARG A 23 6.31 -1.64 -10.03
CA ARG A 23 7.23 -0.98 -9.11
C ARG A 23 6.96 -1.38 -7.66
N ALA A 24 5.69 -1.45 -7.26
CA ALA A 24 5.29 -1.92 -5.94
C ALA A 24 5.75 -3.36 -5.68
N LYS A 25 5.62 -4.24 -6.67
CA LYS A 25 6.10 -5.62 -6.60
C LYS A 25 7.60 -5.65 -6.31
N THR A 26 8.41 -4.99 -7.14
CA THR A 26 9.86 -4.96 -6.95
C THR A 26 10.25 -4.44 -5.57
N PHE A 27 9.58 -3.39 -5.07
CA PHE A 27 9.83 -2.85 -3.74
C PHE A 27 9.56 -3.88 -2.63
N PHE A 28 8.37 -4.50 -2.62
CA PHE A 28 8.02 -5.47 -1.59
C PHE A 28 8.86 -6.75 -1.68
N GLU A 29 9.16 -7.25 -2.88
CA GLU A 29 9.98 -8.44 -3.05
C GLU A 29 11.45 -8.22 -2.61
N GLN A 30 12.01 -7.04 -2.89
CA GLN A 30 13.36 -6.68 -2.44
C GLN A 30 13.44 -6.62 -0.91
N ARG A 31 12.40 -6.10 -0.27
CA ARG A 31 12.31 -5.95 1.18
C ARG A 31 12.06 -7.28 1.89
N ASP A 32 11.17 -8.10 1.38
CA ASP A 32 10.80 -9.37 2.00
C ASP A 32 11.75 -10.51 1.62
N HIS A 33 12.68 -10.24 0.70
CA HIS A 33 13.56 -11.24 0.10
C HIS A 33 12.81 -12.46 -0.47
N MET A 34 11.57 -12.26 -0.93
CA MET A 34 10.71 -13.32 -1.49
C MET A 34 9.92 -12.82 -2.68
N VAL A 35 9.52 -13.74 -3.56
CA VAL A 35 8.64 -13.44 -4.69
C VAL A 35 7.19 -13.39 -4.22
N LEU A 36 6.51 -12.30 -4.54
CA LEU A 36 5.12 -12.07 -4.13
C LEU A 36 4.16 -12.27 -5.31
N PRO A 37 3.07 -13.02 -5.11
CA PRO A 37 1.97 -13.05 -6.07
C PRO A 37 1.39 -11.65 -6.30
N MET A 38 1.05 -11.31 -7.55
CA MET A 38 0.51 -9.99 -7.92
C MET A 38 -0.71 -9.57 -7.07
N ARG A 39 -1.53 -10.53 -6.64
CA ARG A 39 -2.68 -10.27 -5.74
C ARG A 39 -2.21 -9.74 -4.38
N LYS A 40 -1.18 -10.37 -3.78
CA LYS A 40 -0.61 -9.92 -2.51
C LYS A 40 0.00 -8.52 -2.64
N VAL A 41 0.72 -8.25 -3.74
CA VAL A 41 1.28 -6.92 -4.03
C VAL A 41 0.19 -5.84 -4.05
N ARG A 42 -0.92 -6.07 -4.78
CA ARG A 42 -2.03 -5.11 -4.86
C ARG A 42 -2.69 -4.86 -3.49
N MET A 43 -2.88 -5.93 -2.71
CA MET A 43 -3.45 -5.84 -1.37
C MET A 43 -2.54 -5.03 -0.44
N ARG A 44 -1.24 -5.32 -0.40
CA ARG A 44 -0.28 -4.59 0.42
C ARG A 44 -0.17 -3.14 0.01
N ALA A 45 -0.02 -2.84 -1.28
CA ALA A 45 0.02 -1.45 -1.78
C ALA A 45 -1.23 -0.65 -1.36
N THR A 46 -2.42 -1.25 -1.46
CA THR A 46 -3.67 -0.62 -1.03
C THR A 46 -3.66 -0.34 0.47
N ARG A 47 -3.25 -1.32 1.29
CA ARG A 47 -3.19 -1.17 2.75
C ARG A 47 -2.19 -0.10 3.18
N THR A 48 -0.99 -0.10 2.57
CA THR A 48 0.06 0.89 2.81
C THR A 48 -0.42 2.30 2.48
N LEU A 49 -1.03 2.51 1.31
CA LEU A 49 -1.59 3.81 0.91
C LEU A 49 -2.67 4.28 1.88
N ARG A 50 -3.58 3.39 2.27
CA ARG A 50 -4.66 3.72 3.19
C ARG A 50 -4.11 4.18 4.53
N ARG A 51 -3.16 3.43 5.08
CA ARG A 51 -2.48 3.79 6.33
C ARG A 51 -1.72 5.11 6.21
N PHE A 52 -1.06 5.36 5.07
CA PHE A 52 -0.28 6.58 4.88
C PHE A 52 -1.16 7.81 4.97
N ILE A 53 -2.31 7.79 4.31
CA ILE A 53 -3.29 8.88 4.37
C ILE A 53 -3.83 9.05 5.78
N LEU A 54 -4.20 7.95 6.45
CA LEU A 54 -4.76 7.99 7.80
C LEU A 54 -3.77 8.49 8.85
N ALA A 55 -2.49 8.14 8.71
CA ALA A 55 -1.42 8.56 9.60
C ALA A 55 -0.92 9.99 9.32
N GLY A 56 -1.34 10.62 8.21
CA GLY A 56 -0.82 11.92 7.79
C GLY A 56 0.58 11.86 7.16
N GLY A 57 0.97 10.68 6.67
CA GLY A 57 2.29 10.38 6.13
C GLY A 57 3.19 9.61 7.11
N PHE A 58 4.04 8.73 6.58
CA PHE A 58 5.08 8.03 7.33
C PHE A 58 6.20 7.56 6.40
N ASP A 59 7.38 7.31 6.96
CA ASP A 59 8.50 6.74 6.23
C ASP A 59 8.33 5.22 6.10
N ILE A 60 8.41 4.72 4.85
CA ILE A 60 8.18 3.31 4.52
C ILE A 60 9.39 2.43 4.93
N ASP A 61 10.47 3.03 5.40
CA ASP A 61 11.71 2.37 5.81
C ASP A 61 11.61 1.67 7.18
N ALA A 62 10.51 1.87 7.92
CA ALA A 62 10.26 1.11 9.14
C ALA A 62 9.83 -0.33 8.79
N GLU A 63 10.62 -1.29 9.26
CA GLU A 63 10.42 -2.73 9.17
C GLU A 63 9.04 -3.17 9.70
N GLU A 64 8.01 -3.04 8.89
CA GLU A 64 6.80 -3.86 9.00
C GLU A 64 7.13 -5.26 8.49
N HIS A 65 7.41 -6.15 9.42
CA HIS A 65 7.40 -7.58 9.20
C HIS A 65 5.92 -8.00 9.12
N ASP A 66 5.34 -7.99 7.91
CA ASP A 66 4.05 -8.63 7.69
C ASP A 66 4.27 -10.15 7.71
N GLU A 67 4.23 -10.73 8.91
CA GLU A 67 4.12 -12.18 9.09
C GLU A 67 2.76 -12.62 8.50
N ASP A 68 2.81 -13.25 7.31
CA ASP A 68 1.71 -13.97 6.67
C ASP A 68 1.65 -15.43 7.17
#